data_AF-A0A2E0VV19-F1
#
_entry.id   AF-A0A2E0VV19-F1
#
_cell.length_a   1.000
_cell.length_b   1.000
_cell.length_c   1.000
_cell.angle_alpha   90.00
_cell.angle_beta   90.00
_cell.angle_gamma   90.00
#
_symmetry.space_group_name_H-M   'P 1'
#
loop_
_entity.id
_entity.type
_entity.pdbx_description
1 polymer ?
#
loop_
_entity_poly.entity_id
_entity_poly.type
_entity_poly.pdbx_seq_one_letter_code
_entity_poly.pdbx_strand_id
1 'polypeptide(L)'
;MLNPHQLPALRVLLPLISGILIGFHYDAGWKVPSVLLAGSFVIFLLTALANSLFRTERLAKFSAFILFLALGYLACWFKLELNSPDHFSKQVEYEKSRFICEVSDPPQWKENWVRVTARVSHLIVDDSISVPKDGNVLLYLERDTLSEKVEYGDRLILLEAPQRVRGNTNPDAFD
;
A
#
# COMPACT_ATOMS: atom_id res chain seq x y z
N MET A 1 28.67 -18.68 12.34
CA MET A 1 28.37 -19.27 11.02
C MET A 1 26.95 -19.82 11.08
N LEU A 2 25.96 -19.10 10.53
CA LEU A 2 24.56 -19.54 10.56
C LEU A 2 24.35 -20.64 9.51
N ASN A 3 24.00 -21.84 9.97
CA ASN A 3 23.83 -23.01 9.09
C ASN A 3 22.36 -23.05 8.61
N PRO A 4 22.06 -22.88 7.31
CA PRO A 4 20.68 -22.78 6.79
C PRO A 4 19.85 -24.06 6.99
N HIS A 5 20.49 -25.17 7.38
CA HIS A 5 19.82 -26.41 7.78
C HIS A 5 19.17 -26.36 9.17
N GLN A 6 19.58 -25.44 10.05
CA GLN A 6 19.08 -25.34 11.43
C GLN A 6 17.92 -24.35 11.59
N LEU A 7 17.55 -23.62 10.53
CA LEU A 7 16.50 -22.60 10.56
C LEU A 7 15.38 -22.92 9.57
N PRO A 8 14.47 -23.86 9.90
CA PRO A 8 13.31 -24.17 9.05
C PRO A 8 12.46 -22.94 8.74
N ALA A 9 12.41 -21.97 9.67
CA ALA A 9 11.73 -20.69 9.47
C ALA A 9 12.26 -19.91 8.25
N LEU A 10 13.57 -19.91 8.01
CA LEU A 10 14.17 -19.12 6.94
C LEU A 10 13.70 -19.58 5.54
N ARG A 11 13.41 -20.88 5.39
CA ARG A 11 12.93 -21.44 4.12
C ARG A 11 11.54 -20.95 3.72
N VAL A 12 10.74 -20.56 4.71
CA VAL A 12 9.40 -19.97 4.53
C VAL A 12 9.49 -18.44 4.44
N LEU A 13 10.38 -17.86 5.24
CA LEU A 13 10.51 -16.42 5.39
C LEU A 13 11.10 -15.78 4.13
N LEU A 14 12.07 -16.45 3.47
CA LEU A 14 12.64 -15.97 2.21
C LEU A 14 11.59 -15.80 1.08
N PRO A 15 10.80 -16.82 0.69
CA PRO A 15 9.77 -16.63 -0.34
C PRO A 15 8.74 -15.59 0.07
N LEU A 16 8.36 -15.53 1.34
CA LEU A 16 7.43 -14.51 1.84
C LEU A 16 7.98 -13.09 1.64
N ILE A 17 9.22 -12.83 2.04
CA ILE A 17 9.89 -11.54 1.82
C ILE A 17 9.98 -11.24 0.32
N SER A 18 10.40 -12.22 -0.49
CA SER A 18 10.46 -12.04 -1.95
C SER A 18 9.09 -11.68 -2.53
N GLY A 19 8.02 -12.33 -2.07
CA GLY A 19 6.65 -11.98 -2.43
C GLY A 19 6.29 -10.55 -2.08
N ILE A 20 6.62 -10.09 -0.88
CA ILE A 20 6.39 -8.70 -0.44
C ILE A 20 7.15 -7.72 -1.34
N LEU A 21 8.43 -7.97 -1.61
CA LEU A 21 9.24 -7.10 -2.48
C LEU A 21 8.67 -7.02 -3.90
N ILE A 22 8.23 -8.15 -4.46
CA ILE A 22 7.59 -8.17 -5.78
C ILE A 22 6.28 -7.37 -5.74
N GLY A 23 5.44 -7.58 -4.72
CA GLY A 23 4.16 -6.86 -4.58
C GLY A 23 4.31 -5.35 -4.34
N PHE A 24 5.45 -4.93 -3.80
CA PHE A 24 5.77 -3.51 -3.63
C PHE A 24 6.22 -2.85 -4.95
N HIS A 25 7.03 -3.54 -5.76
CA HIS A 25 7.61 -2.98 -6.98
C HIS A 25 6.75 -3.18 -8.24
N TYR A 26 5.95 -4.24 -8.29
CA TYR A 26 5.17 -4.61 -9.47
C TYR A 26 3.69 -4.71 -9.13
N ASP A 27 2.87 -3.91 -9.82
CA ASP A 27 1.42 -4.01 -9.74
C ASP A 27 0.88 -5.00 -10.78
N ALA A 28 0.89 -6.29 -10.43
CA ALA A 28 0.21 -7.34 -11.18
C ALA A 28 -1.28 -7.48 -10.77
N GLY A 29 -1.79 -6.58 -9.93
CA GLY A 29 -3.11 -6.72 -9.30
C GLY A 29 -3.20 -7.90 -8.34
N TRP A 30 -4.43 -8.21 -7.88
CA TRP A 30 -4.68 -9.29 -6.91
C TRP A 30 -5.03 -10.64 -7.56
N LYS A 31 -5.52 -10.65 -8.81
CA LYS A 31 -6.11 -11.84 -9.45
C LYS A 31 -5.09 -12.96 -9.68
N VAL A 32 -3.98 -12.66 -10.36
CA VAL A 32 -2.95 -13.66 -10.70
C VAL A 32 -2.32 -14.29 -9.45
N PRO A 33 -1.86 -13.51 -8.45
CA PRO A 33 -1.35 -14.08 -7.19
C PRO A 33 -2.40 -14.89 -6.43
N SER A 34 -3.68 -14.53 -6.47
CA SER A 34 -4.75 -15.29 -5.81
C SER A 34 -4.94 -16.68 -6.42
N VAL A 35 -4.87 -16.77 -7.76
CA VAL A 35 -4.91 -18.08 -8.46
C VAL A 35 -3.68 -18.91 -8.13
N LEU A 36 -2.49 -18.30 -8.10
CA LEU A 36 -1.25 -18.99 -7.71
C LEU A 36 -1.31 -19.48 -6.26
N LEU A 37 -1.85 -18.68 -5.33
CA LEU A 37 -2.03 -19.06 -3.94
C LEU A 37 -2.98 -20.26 -3.83
N ALA A 38 -4.17 -20.19 -4.43
CA ALA A 38 -5.13 -21.28 -4.39
C ALA A 38 -4.60 -22.56 -5.03
N GLY A 39 -4.00 -22.46 -6.22
CA GLY A 39 -3.42 -23.61 -6.92
C GLY A 39 -2.27 -24.27 -6.16
N SER A 40 -1.35 -23.47 -5.62
CA SER A 40 -0.23 -23.98 -4.81
C SER A 40 -0.71 -24.60 -3.50
N PHE A 41 -1.75 -24.06 -2.88
CA PHE A 41 -2.37 -24.64 -1.68
C PHE A 41 -2.98 -26.02 -1.97
N VAL A 42 -3.72 -26.16 -3.08
CA VAL A 42 -4.29 -27.46 -3.48
C VAL A 42 -3.19 -28.48 -3.77
N ILE A 43 -2.15 -28.10 -4.53
CA ILE A 43 -1.01 -29.00 -4.81
C ILE A 43 -0.28 -29.39 -3.52
N PHE A 44 -0.10 -28.45 -2.59
CA PHE A 44 0.50 -28.71 -1.29
C PHE A 44 -0.33 -29.73 -0.48
N LEU A 45 -1.66 -29.57 -0.42
CA LEU A 45 -2.55 -30.52 0.26
C LEU A 45 -2.51 -31.91 -0.39
N LEU A 46 -2.60 -31.99 -1.72
CA LEU A 46 -2.55 -33.26 -2.45
C LEU A 46 -1.23 -33.99 -2.22
N THR A 47 -0.11 -33.26 -2.24
CA THR A 47 1.21 -33.86 -1.97
C THR A 47 1.39 -34.25 -0.51
N ALA A 48 0.85 -33.49 0.44
CA ALA A 48 0.88 -33.85 1.86
C ALA A 48 0.10 -35.16 2.12
N LEU A 49 -1.06 -35.32 1.50
CA LEU A 49 -1.88 -36.55 1.59
C LEU A 49 -1.21 -37.73 0.88
N ALA A 50 -0.61 -37.49 -0.30
CA ALA A 50 0.04 -38.52 -1.10
C ALA A 50 1.44 -38.90 -0.62
N ASN A 51 2.05 -38.15 0.31
CA ASN A 51 3.45 -38.33 0.71
C ASN A 51 3.73 -39.71 1.31
N SER A 52 2.73 -40.34 1.93
CA SER A 52 2.81 -41.72 2.44
C SER A 52 2.96 -42.76 1.31
N LEU A 53 2.43 -42.48 0.12
CA LEU A 53 2.33 -43.43 -1.00
C LEU A 53 3.34 -43.15 -2.11
N PHE A 54 3.62 -41.87 -2.38
CA PHE A 54 4.47 -41.43 -3.47
C PHE A 54 5.40 -40.36 -2.92
N ARG A 55 6.71 -40.63 -2.90
CA ARG A 55 7.79 -39.72 -2.44
C ARG A 55 7.75 -38.35 -3.13
N THR A 56 6.81 -37.49 -2.73
CA THR A 56 6.42 -36.24 -3.41
C THR A 56 6.98 -35.01 -2.73
N GLU A 57 7.93 -35.19 -1.80
CA GLU A 57 8.54 -34.10 -1.01
C GLU A 57 9.05 -32.93 -1.84
N ARG A 58 9.59 -33.17 -3.04
CA ARG A 58 10.10 -32.08 -3.90
C ARG A 58 8.97 -31.17 -4.37
N LEU A 59 7.85 -31.76 -4.77
CA LEU A 59 6.67 -31.03 -5.22
C LEU A 59 5.98 -30.31 -4.05
N ALA A 60 5.96 -30.93 -2.86
CA ALA A 60 5.48 -30.29 -1.64
C ALA A 60 6.33 -29.06 -1.27
N LYS A 61 7.67 -29.17 -1.33
CA LYS A 61 8.57 -28.04 -1.06
C LYS A 61 8.41 -26.91 -2.08
N PHE A 62 8.28 -27.23 -3.35
CA PHE A 62 8.08 -26.24 -4.41
C PHE A 62 6.72 -25.54 -4.33
N SER A 63 5.64 -26.29 -4.09
CA SER A 63 4.30 -25.71 -3.89
C SER A 63 4.25 -24.82 -2.65
N ALA A 64 4.88 -25.23 -1.54
CA ALA A 64 5.01 -24.37 -0.37
C ALA A 64 5.77 -23.07 -0.67
N PHE A 65 6.85 -23.12 -1.46
CA PHE A 65 7.57 -21.92 -1.87
C PHE A 65 6.67 -20.93 -2.63
N ILE A 66 5.93 -21.40 -3.64
CA ILE A 66 5.00 -20.57 -4.41
C ILE A 66 3.88 -20.02 -3.51
N LEU A 67 3.36 -20.85 -2.60
CA LEU A 67 2.32 -20.46 -1.65
C LEU A 67 2.75 -19.24 -0.82
N PHE A 68 3.93 -19.32 -0.18
CA PHE A 68 4.44 -18.23 0.64
C PHE A 68 4.82 -16.99 -0.17
N LEU A 69 5.32 -17.17 -1.40
CA LEU A 69 5.58 -16.05 -2.31
C LEU A 69 4.30 -15.33 -2.69
N ALA A 70 3.25 -16.05 -3.10
CA ALA A 70 1.96 -15.46 -3.45
C ALA A 70 1.29 -14.81 -2.24
N LEU A 71 1.41 -15.43 -1.05
CA LEU A 71 0.91 -14.88 0.20
C LEU A 71 1.61 -13.56 0.55
N GLY A 72 2.94 -13.50 0.43
CA GLY A 72 3.71 -12.29 0.68
C GLY A 72 3.33 -11.15 -0.26
N TYR A 73 3.15 -11.47 -1.55
CA TYR A 73 2.67 -10.51 -2.55
C TYR A 73 1.30 -9.96 -2.15
N LEU A 74 0.31 -10.83 -1.88
CA LEU A 74 -1.05 -10.40 -1.59
C LEU A 74 -1.12 -9.61 -0.29
N ALA A 75 -0.39 -10.04 0.74
CA ALA A 75 -0.30 -9.32 2.01
C ALA A 75 0.25 -7.90 1.83
N CYS A 76 1.24 -7.71 0.94
CA CYS A 76 1.73 -6.39 0.59
C CYS A 76 0.69 -5.61 -0.23
N TRP A 77 0.15 -6.22 -1.28
CA TRP A 77 -0.77 -5.57 -2.22
C TRP A 77 -2.02 -5.03 -1.53
N PHE A 78 -2.63 -5.78 -0.61
CA PHE A 78 -3.82 -5.35 0.15
C PHE A 78 -3.53 -4.31 1.22
N LYS A 79 -2.29 -4.19 1.70
CA LYS A 79 -1.89 -3.17 2.68
C LYS A 79 -1.49 -1.85 2.03
N LEU A 80 -1.22 -1.85 0.73
CA LEU A 80 -0.82 -0.65 0.02
C LEU A 80 -2.06 0.24 -0.18
N GLU A 81 -2.10 1.40 0.49
CA GLU A 81 -3.26 2.32 0.46
C GLU A 81 -3.69 2.67 -0.98
N LEU A 82 -2.72 2.85 -1.89
CA LEU A 82 -2.96 3.15 -3.30
C LEU A 82 -3.70 2.04 -4.08
N ASN A 83 -3.73 0.81 -3.54
CA ASN A 83 -4.46 -0.31 -4.13
C ASN A 83 -5.88 -0.42 -3.57
N SER A 84 -6.21 0.33 -2.52
CA SER A 84 -7.58 0.39 -2.00
C SER A 84 -8.52 0.91 -3.09
N PRO A 85 -9.67 0.25 -3.30
CA PRO A 85 -10.68 0.72 -4.26
C PRO A 85 -11.27 2.07 -3.85
N ASP A 86 -11.27 2.37 -2.55
CA ASP A 86 -11.81 3.61 -1.98
C ASP A 86 -10.77 4.72 -1.88
N HIS A 87 -9.54 4.46 -2.32
CA HIS A 87 -8.50 5.48 -2.32
C HIS A 87 -8.89 6.64 -3.25
N PHE A 88 -8.78 7.88 -2.78
CA PHE A 88 -9.17 9.06 -3.55
C PHE A 88 -8.43 9.14 -4.90
N SER A 89 -7.22 8.57 -4.99
CA SER A 89 -6.40 8.55 -6.22
C SER A 89 -7.02 7.74 -7.38
N LYS A 90 -8.10 6.98 -7.15
CA LYS A 90 -8.81 6.23 -8.19
C LYS A 90 -9.93 7.02 -8.86
N GLN A 91 -10.16 8.27 -8.46
CA GLN A 91 -11.20 9.12 -9.04
C GLN A 91 -10.88 9.47 -10.49
N VAL A 92 -11.90 9.52 -11.36
CA VAL A 92 -11.73 9.80 -12.80
C VAL A 92 -11.91 11.29 -13.12
N GLU A 93 -12.73 12.00 -12.34
CA GLU A 93 -13.12 13.39 -12.59
C GLU A 93 -12.48 14.38 -11.61
N TYR A 94 -11.15 14.39 -11.53
CA TYR A 94 -10.39 15.28 -10.64
C TYR A 94 -10.71 16.76 -10.81
N GLU A 95 -10.81 17.23 -12.05
CA GLU A 95 -10.97 18.65 -12.37
C GLU A 95 -12.33 19.23 -11.94
N LYS A 96 -13.30 18.36 -11.66
CA LYS A 96 -14.64 18.75 -11.18
C LYS A 96 -14.88 18.39 -9.71
N SER A 97 -13.90 17.76 -9.06
CA SER A 97 -14.06 17.25 -7.71
C SER A 97 -13.36 18.16 -6.70
N ARG A 98 -14.00 18.40 -5.55
CA ARG A 98 -13.35 19.03 -4.38
C ARG A 98 -13.13 17.97 -3.30
N PHE A 99 -12.08 18.14 -2.50
CA PHE A 99 -11.70 17.15 -1.50
C PHE A 99 -11.96 17.71 -0.11
N ILE A 100 -12.67 16.96 0.73
CA ILE A 100 -12.81 17.29 2.15
C ILE A 100 -11.73 16.51 2.90
N CYS A 101 -10.82 17.24 3.53
CA CYS A 101 -9.70 16.70 4.28
C CYS A 101 -9.79 17.10 5.74
N GLU A 102 -9.32 16.24 6.63
CA GLU A 102 -9.19 16.52 8.06
C GLU A 102 -7.69 16.52 8.42
N VAL A 103 -7.21 17.59 9.07
CA VAL A 103 -5.80 17.71 9.47
C VAL A 103 -5.47 16.59 10.47
N SER A 104 -4.56 15.70 10.07
CA SER A 104 -4.28 14.46 10.79
C SER A 104 -3.02 14.51 11.64
N ASP A 105 -2.19 15.55 11.49
CA ASP A 105 -1.02 15.80 12.32
C ASP A 105 -0.90 17.30 12.64
N PRO A 106 -0.25 17.70 13.77
CA PRO A 106 0.06 19.10 14.04
C PRO A 106 0.84 19.76 12.89
N PRO A 107 0.41 20.93 12.39
CA PRO A 107 1.10 21.62 11.31
C PRO A 107 2.56 21.93 11.63
N GLN A 108 3.43 21.89 10.61
CA GLN A 108 4.84 22.23 10.75
C GLN A 108 5.11 23.57 10.09
N TRP A 109 5.34 24.60 10.90
CA TRP A 109 5.67 25.94 10.42
C TRP A 109 7.12 26.01 9.94
N LYS A 110 7.28 26.46 8.69
CA LYS A 110 8.57 26.81 8.07
C LYS A 110 8.57 28.30 7.77
N GLU A 111 9.72 28.81 7.31
CA GLU A 111 9.91 30.24 7.08
C GLU A 111 8.85 30.81 6.12
N ASN A 112 8.63 30.16 4.97
CA ASN A 112 7.74 30.65 3.90
C ASN A 112 6.45 29.82 3.73
N TRP A 113 6.29 28.72 4.46
CA TRP A 113 5.20 27.78 4.25
C TRP A 113 4.81 27.03 5.52
N VAL A 114 3.58 26.55 5.57
CA VAL A 114 3.07 25.66 6.60
C VAL A 114 2.84 24.29 5.96
N ARG A 115 3.55 23.28 6.48
CA ARG A 115 3.34 21.88 6.07
C ARG A 115 2.19 21.29 6.85
N VAL A 116 1.18 20.78 6.16
CA VAL A 116 0.01 20.17 6.78
C VAL A 116 -0.16 18.76 6.23
N THR A 117 -0.25 17.77 7.11
CA THR A 117 -0.65 16.40 6.75
C THR A 117 -2.14 16.26 7.06
N ALA A 118 -2.92 15.85 6.07
CA ALA A 118 -4.36 15.72 6.21
C ALA A 118 -4.87 14.43 5.56
N ARG A 119 -5.95 13.89 6.09
CA ARG A 119 -6.62 12.70 5.56
C ARG A 119 -7.84 13.11 4.75
N VAL A 120 -7.90 12.68 3.49
CA VAL A 120 -9.10 12.80 2.66
C VAL A 120 -10.18 11.90 3.24
N SER A 121 -11.35 12.48 3.51
CA SER A 121 -12.52 11.75 4.02
C SER A 121 -13.63 11.63 2.97
N HIS A 122 -13.78 12.66 2.13
CA HIS A 122 -14.85 12.72 1.14
C HIS A 122 -14.41 13.48 -0.12
N LEU A 123 -15.07 13.15 -1.22
CA LEU A 123 -15.09 13.92 -2.46
C LEU A 123 -16.44 14.60 -2.61
N ILE A 124 -16.44 15.87 -3.00
CA ILE A 124 -17.62 16.58 -3.49
C ILE A 124 -17.57 16.50 -5.02
N VAL A 125 -18.55 15.81 -5.61
CA VAL A 125 -18.74 15.68 -7.05
C VAL A 125 -19.96 16.51 -7.47
N ASP A 126 -19.82 17.28 -8.56
CA ASP A 126 -20.89 18.13 -9.12
C ASP A 126 -21.57 19.02 -8.06
N ASP A 127 -20.76 19.63 -7.18
CA ASP A 127 -21.15 20.59 -6.12
C ASP A 127 -22.24 20.09 -5.13
N SER A 128 -22.54 18.80 -5.09
CA SER A 128 -23.67 18.29 -4.31
C SER A 128 -23.51 16.87 -3.77
N ILE A 129 -22.77 16.00 -4.48
CA ILE A 129 -22.65 14.60 -4.09
C ILE A 129 -21.38 14.41 -3.26
N SER A 130 -21.56 14.08 -1.98
CA SER A 130 -20.46 13.68 -1.10
C SER A 130 -20.24 12.17 -1.18
N VAL A 131 -19.09 11.75 -1.68
CA VAL A 131 -18.70 10.33 -1.77
C VAL A 131 -17.57 10.06 -0.78
N PRO A 132 -17.70 9.07 0.13
CA PRO A 132 -16.62 8.73 1.05
C PRO A 132 -15.39 8.24 0.26
N LYS A 133 -14.22 8.72 0.67
CA LYS A 133 -12.92 8.29 0.15
C LYS A 133 -11.91 8.23 1.27
N ASP A 134 -10.81 7.55 1.01
CA ASP A 134 -9.70 7.45 1.96
C ASP A 134 -8.37 7.79 1.29
N GLY A 135 -7.41 8.20 2.12
CA GLY A 135 -6.03 8.44 1.73
C GLY A 135 -5.47 9.72 2.34
N ASN A 136 -4.15 9.79 2.39
CA ASN A 136 -3.43 10.91 2.99
C ASN A 136 -2.95 11.88 1.92
N VAL A 137 -3.00 13.17 2.23
CA VAL A 137 -2.46 14.25 1.41
C VAL A 137 -1.49 15.08 2.22
N LEU A 138 -0.48 15.60 1.53
CA LEU A 138 0.50 16.52 2.10
C LEU A 138 0.32 17.87 1.42
N LEU A 139 0.00 18.88 2.23
CA LEU A 139 -0.27 20.23 1.79
C LEU A 139 0.88 21.14 2.18
N TYR A 140 1.23 22.02 1.26
CA TYR A 140 2.22 23.08 1.43
C TYR A 140 1.47 24.39 1.27
N LEU A 141 1.03 24.98 2.38
CA LEU A 141 0.31 26.25 2.37
C LEU A 141 1.32 27.38 2.39
N GLU A 142 1.15 28.37 1.51
CA GLU A 142 1.90 29.63 1.64
C GLU A 142 1.55 30.26 2.99
N ARG A 143 2.55 30.82 3.65
CA ARG A 143 2.38 31.35 4.99
C ARG A 143 1.66 32.69 4.95
N ASP A 144 0.49 32.73 5.58
CA ASP A 144 -0.38 33.89 5.72
C ASP A 144 -1.13 33.83 7.05
N THR A 145 -1.99 34.81 7.31
CA THR A 145 -2.72 34.88 8.59
C THR A 145 -3.74 33.76 8.81
N LEU A 146 -4.13 33.03 7.77
CA LEU A 146 -5.15 31.97 7.84
C LEU A 146 -4.50 30.60 8.00
N SER A 147 -3.47 30.32 7.20
CA SER A 147 -2.64 29.10 7.27
C SER A 147 -1.91 28.97 8.61
N GLU A 148 -1.55 30.08 9.27
CA GLU A 148 -0.98 30.05 10.62
C GLU A 148 -1.97 29.60 11.70
N LYS A 149 -3.29 29.65 11.42
CA LYS A 149 -4.34 29.24 12.36
C LYS A 149 -4.83 27.81 12.15
N VAL A 150 -4.30 27.11 11.14
CA VAL A 150 -4.66 25.71 10.91
C VAL A 150 -4.18 24.90 12.11
N GLU A 151 -5.07 24.08 12.65
CA GLU A 151 -4.81 23.21 13.79
C GLU A 151 -5.14 21.75 13.48
N TYR A 152 -4.67 20.85 14.35
CA TYR A 152 -5.03 19.44 14.27
C TYR A 152 -6.54 19.26 14.41
N GLY A 153 -7.14 18.41 13.57
CA GLY A 153 -8.59 18.16 13.53
C GLY A 153 -9.39 19.16 12.69
N ASP A 154 -8.75 20.22 12.19
CA ASP A 154 -9.43 21.15 11.28
C ASP A 154 -9.85 20.48 9.98
N ARG A 155 -10.96 20.94 9.41
CA ARG A 155 -11.46 20.48 8.12
C ARG A 155 -11.16 21.49 7.03
N LEU A 156 -10.52 21.01 5.98
CA LEU A 156 -10.10 21.78 4.82
C LEU A 156 -10.85 21.29 3.58
N ILE A 157 -11.21 22.21 2.70
CA ILE A 157 -11.71 21.88 1.36
C ILE A 157 -10.60 22.21 0.36
N LEU A 158 -10.11 21.20 -0.35
CA LEU A 158 -9.16 21.38 -1.44
C LEU A 158 -9.93 21.54 -2.74
N LEU A 159 -9.66 22.66 -3.43
CA LEU A 159 -10.23 22.98 -4.73
C LEU A 159 -9.44 22.35 -5.88
N GLU A 160 -8.16 22.04 -5.64
CA GLU A 160 -7.28 21.42 -6.62
C GLU A 160 -7.06 19.94 -6.32
N ALA A 161 -6.83 19.17 -7.38
CA ALA A 161 -6.53 17.76 -7.29
C ALA A 161 -5.12 17.52 -6.71
N PRO A 162 -4.98 16.65 -5.68
CA PRO A 162 -3.67 16.31 -5.15
C PRO A 162 -2.78 15.67 -6.21
N GLN A 163 -1.54 16.12 -6.30
CA GLN A 163 -0.54 15.51 -7.17
C GLN A 163 0.16 14.35 -6.47
N ARG A 164 0.54 13.32 -7.23
CA ARG A 164 1.32 12.21 -6.70
C ARG A 164 2.72 12.70 -6.32
N VAL A 165 3.10 12.51 -5.06
CA VAL A 165 4.46 12.78 -4.60
C VAL A 165 5.43 11.90 -5.41
N ARG A 166 6.34 12.53 -6.15
CA ARG A 166 7.41 11.82 -6.84
C ARG A 166 8.40 11.31 -5.79
N GLY A 167 8.93 10.11 -6.00
CA GLY A 167 10.01 9.59 -5.14
C GLY A 167 11.19 10.56 -5.12
N ASN A 168 11.90 10.62 -4.00
CA ASN A 168 13.08 11.46 -3.86
C ASN A 168 14.11 11.08 -4.95
N THR A 169 14.37 12.00 -5.87
CA THR A 169 15.36 11.83 -6.95
C THR A 169 16.74 12.34 -6.58
N ASN A 170 16.93 12.87 -5.37
CA ASN A 170 18.23 13.37 -4.93
C ASN A 170 19.14 12.19 -4.52
N PRO A 171 20.24 11.92 -5.25
CA PRO A 171 21.16 10.83 -4.92
C PRO A 171 21.84 11.02 -3.55
N ASP A 172 22.08 12.27 -3.16
CA ASP A 172 22.87 12.64 -1.95
C ASP A 172 22.00 12.77 -0.69
N ALA A 173 20.73 12.34 -0.72
CA ALA A 173 19.81 12.50 0.41
C ALA A 173 20.08 11.57 1.60
N PHE A 174 21.03 10.64 1.45
CA PHE A 174 21.35 9.61 2.45
C PHE A 174 22.83 9.60 2.86
N ASP A 175 23.64 10.55 2.36
CA ASP A 175 25.04 10.73 2.77
C ASP A 175 25.16 11.59 4.04
#